data_AF-A0A7R8WKA9-F1
#
_entry.id   AF-A0A7R8WKA9-F1
#
_cell.length_a   1.000
_cell.length_b   1.000
_cell.length_c   1.000
_cell.angle_alpha   90.00
_cell.angle_beta   90.00
_cell.angle_gamma   90.00
#
_symmetry.space_group_name_H-M   'P 1'
#
loop_
_entity.id
_entity.type
_entity.pdbx_description
1 polymer ?
#
loop_
_entity_poly.entity_id
_entity_poly.type
_entity_poly.pdbx_seq_one_letter_code
_entity_poly.pdbx_strand_id
1 'polypeptide(L)'
;MERGFNDLVGGEFDIELNFVIKDPRNIIHMIRLLDNCSTPLQAEMWSVFIAMLRKSIRNLEACAGMNVIRLILERLCTADAIVAGECI
;
A
#
# COMPACT_ATOMS: atom_id res chain seq x y z
N MET A 1 -3.85 0.30 12.53
CA MET A 1 -3.17 0.89 11.37
C MET A 1 -1.84 0.17 11.10
N GLU A 2 -0.95 0.09 12.10
CA GLU A 2 0.36 -0.56 12.02
C GLU A 2 0.34 -2.05 11.66
N ARG A 3 -0.66 -2.82 12.11
CA ARG A 3 -0.72 -4.27 11.84
C ARG A 3 -0.60 -4.64 10.35
N GLY A 4 -1.23 -3.87 9.46
CA GLY A 4 -1.17 -4.14 8.03
C GLY A 4 0.24 -3.99 7.45
N PHE A 5 1.00 -3.00 7.94
CA PHE A 5 2.40 -2.83 7.54
C PHE A 5 3.32 -3.82 8.24
N ASN A 6 3.04 -4.17 9.49
CA ASN A 6 3.81 -5.17 10.22
C ASN A 6 3.78 -6.54 9.51
N ASP A 7 2.61 -6.91 8.99
CA ASP A 7 2.44 -8.14 8.21
C ASP A 7 3.22 -8.08 6.88
N LEU A 8 3.34 -6.90 6.25
CA LEU A 8 4.14 -6.73 5.03
C LEU A 8 5.63 -6.94 5.25
N VAL A 9 6.16 -6.42 6.35
CA VAL A 9 7.60 -6.42 6.64
C VAL A 9 8.03 -7.56 7.57
N GLY A 10 7.09 -8.37 8.04
CA GLY A 10 7.33 -9.52 8.92
C GLY A 10 7.83 -9.14 10.31
N GLY A 11 7.37 -8.02 10.87
CA GLY A 11 7.82 -7.47 12.15
C GLY A 11 7.25 -6.09 12.42
N GLU A 12 7.76 -5.35 13.39
CA GLU A 12 7.34 -3.96 13.64
C GLU A 12 7.76 -3.07 12.46
N PHE A 13 6.78 -2.44 11.81
CA PHE A 13 7.04 -1.52 10.70
C PHE A 13 7.69 -0.24 11.21
N ASP A 14 8.78 0.12 10.55
CA ASP A 14 9.47 1.38 10.76
C ASP A 14 9.97 1.86 9.39
N ILE A 15 9.62 3.10 9.01
CA ILE A 15 9.94 3.64 7.70
C ILE A 15 11.45 3.84 7.47
N GLU A 16 12.24 3.91 8.55
CA GLU A 16 13.69 4.04 8.53
C GLU A 16 14.39 2.69 8.69
N LEU A 17 13.85 1.80 9.53
CA LEU A 17 14.54 0.59 9.97
C LEU A 17 13.97 -0.71 9.38
N ASN A 18 12.65 -0.81 9.21
CA ASN A 18 11.98 -2.05 8.79
C ASN A 18 10.79 -1.78 7.84
N PHE A 19 11.14 -1.41 6.61
CA PHE A 19 10.18 -1.05 5.55
C PHE A 19 10.26 -1.97 4.32
N VAL A 20 11.11 -3.00 4.34
CA VAL A 20 11.29 -3.89 3.20
C VAL A 20 10.23 -5.00 3.23
N ILE A 21 9.44 -5.11 2.16
CA ILE A 21 8.39 -6.12 2.04
C ILE A 21 9.05 -7.51 2.03
N LYS A 22 8.64 -8.37 2.98
CA LYS A 22 9.15 -9.75 3.12
C LYS A 22 8.32 -10.74 2.31
N ASP A 23 7.00 -10.58 2.33
CA ASP A 23 6.08 -11.40 1.56
C ASP A 23 5.18 -10.52 0.68
N PRO A 24 5.44 -10.46 -0.64
CA PRO A 24 4.64 -9.67 -1.56
C PRO A 24 3.15 -10.04 -1.56
N ARG A 25 2.78 -11.26 -1.19
CA ARG A 25 1.37 -11.69 -1.11
C ARG A 25 0.57 -10.86 -0.11
N ASN A 26 1.23 -10.36 0.93
CA ASN A 26 0.64 -9.50 1.95
C ASN A 26 0.24 -8.13 1.41
N ILE A 27 0.74 -7.70 0.24
CA ILE A 27 0.31 -6.46 -0.42
C ILE A 27 -1.17 -6.53 -0.79
N ILE A 28 -1.63 -7.66 -1.34
CA ILE A 28 -3.04 -7.85 -1.68
C ILE A 28 -3.90 -7.81 -0.41
N HIS A 29 -3.43 -8.44 0.68
CA HIS A 29 -4.11 -8.43 1.96
C HIS A 29 -4.23 -7.01 2.53
N MET A 30 -3.14 -6.23 2.51
CA MET A 30 -3.15 -4.82 2.92
C MET A 30 -4.16 -4.01 2.10
N ILE A 31 -4.14 -4.12 0.77
CA ILE A 31 -5.03 -3.35 -0.11
C ILE A 31 -6.51 -3.71 0.15
N ARG A 32 -6.84 -4.98 0.37
CA ARG A 32 -8.20 -5.39 0.76
C ARG A 32 -8.63 -4.85 2.12
N LEU A 33 -7.71 -4.71 3.07
CA LEU A 33 -8.01 -4.08 4.36
C LEU A 33 -8.27 -2.57 4.19
N LEU A 34 -7.57 -1.91 3.26
CA LEU A 34 -7.81 -0.49 2.96
C LEU A 34 -9.24 -0.23 2.48
N ASP A 35 -9.83 -1.13 1.70
CA ASP A 35 -11.21 -0.99 1.21
C ASP A 35 -12.26 -0.86 2.34
N ASN A 36 -11.91 -1.29 3.57
CA ASN A 36 -12.78 -1.24 4.73
C ASN A 36 -12.49 -0.04 5.67
N CYS A 37 -11.52 0.80 5.32
CA CYS A 37 -11.13 1.97 6.10
C CYS A 37 -11.90 3.23 5.66
N SER A 38 -12.00 4.24 6.53
CA SER A 38 -12.54 5.54 6.14
C SER A 38 -11.65 6.26 5.11
N THR A 39 -12.23 7.12 4.28
CA THR A 39 -11.53 7.87 3.23
C THR A 39 -10.25 8.59 3.73
N PRO A 40 -10.26 9.31 4.88
CA PRO A 40 -9.03 9.94 5.39
C PRO A 40 -7.94 8.94 5.76
N LEU A 41 -8.34 7.81 6.38
CA LEU A 41 -7.42 6.76 6.77
C LEU A 41 -6.81 6.05 5.55
N GLN A 42 -7.60 5.82 4.50
CA GLN A 42 -7.09 5.29 3.24
C GLN A 42 -6.03 6.20 2.64
N ALA A 43 -6.26 7.51 2.61
CA ALA A 43 -5.30 8.48 2.08
C ALA A 43 -3.97 8.50 2.87
N GLU A 44 -4.04 8.42 4.20
CA GLU A 44 -2.86 8.32 5.06
C GLU A 44 -2.05 7.03 4.77
N MET A 45 -2.74 5.90 4.73
CA MET A 45 -2.12 4.60 4.43
C MET A 45 -1.49 4.55 3.04
N TRP A 46 -2.15 5.10 2.02
CA TRP A 46 -1.59 5.22 0.68
C TRP A 46 -0.35 6.09 0.65
N SER A 47 -0.33 7.19 1.41
CA SER A 47 0.83 8.07 1.52
C SER A 47 2.04 7.34 2.12
N VAL A 48 1.83 6.58 3.20
CA VAL A 48 2.88 5.75 3.82
C VAL A 48 3.35 4.65 2.86
N PHE A 49 2.42 3.98 2.18
CA PHE A 49 2.74 2.94 1.21
C PHE A 49 3.59 3.50 0.06
N ILE A 50 3.21 4.64 -0.53
CA ILE A 50 3.97 5.33 -1.57
C ILE A 50 5.38 5.72 -1.07
N ALA A 51 5.49 6.25 0.14
CA ALA A 51 6.78 6.62 0.73
C ALA A 51 7.70 5.39 0.87
N MET A 52 7.17 4.27 1.35
CA MET A 52 7.89 2.99 1.46
C MET A 52 8.31 2.44 0.09
N LEU A 53 7.47 2.57 -0.95
CA LEU A 53 7.83 2.16 -2.32
C LEU A 53 8.96 3.02 -2.89
N ARG A 54 8.91 4.34 -2.71
CA ARG A 54 9.94 5.27 -3.18
C ARG A 54 11.31 5.02 -2.52
N LYS A 55 11.32 4.51 -1.28
CA LYS A 55 12.55 4.23 -0.52
C LYS A 55 13.22 2.91 -0.92
N SER A 56 12.54 2.01 -1.63
CA SER A 56 13.06 0.66 -1.93
C SER A 56 12.65 0.15 -3.30
N ILE A 57 13.63 0.02 -4.21
CA ILE A 57 13.44 -0.68 -5.49
C ILE A 57 12.94 -2.11 -5.28
N ARG A 58 13.38 -2.81 -4.24
CA ARG A 58 12.89 -4.16 -3.91
C ARG A 58 11.39 -4.17 -3.59
N ASN A 59 10.87 -3.10 -2.98
CA ASN A 59 9.44 -2.99 -2.70
C ASN A 59 8.64 -2.71 -3.99
N LEU A 60 9.21 -1.94 -4.92
CA LEU A 60 8.63 -1.74 -6.25
C LEU A 60 8.57 -3.05 -7.04
N GLU A 61 9.66 -3.83 -7.03
CA GLU A 61 9.71 -5.15 -7.68
C GLU A 61 8.69 -6.13 -7.07
N ALA A 62 8.56 -6.14 -5.73
CA ALA A 62 7.54 -6.92 -5.04
C ALA A 62 6.12 -6.55 -5.50
N CYS A 63 5.83 -5.25 -5.68
CA CYS A 63 4.53 -4.80 -6.19
C CYS A 63 4.32 -5.19 -7.66
N ALA A 64 5.35 -5.08 -8.49
CA ALA A 64 5.29 -5.47 -9.90
C ALA A 64 4.98 -6.96 -10.04
N GLY A 65 5.61 -7.82 -9.24
CA GLY A 65 5.37 -9.27 -9.23
C GLY A 65 3.95 -9.67 -8.81
N MET A 66 3.24 -8.81 -8.08
CA MET A 66 1.88 -9.07 -7.60
C MET A 66 0.78 -8.40 -8.45
N ASN A 67 1.13 -7.82 -9.61
CA ASN A 67 0.21 -7.08 -10.48
C ASN A 67 -0.56 -5.97 -9.75
N VAL A 68 0.08 -5.32 -8.78
CA VAL A 68 -0.54 -4.30 -7.92
C VAL A 68 -1.13 -3.15 -8.75
N ILE A 69 -0.51 -2.81 -9.87
CA ILE A 69 -1.02 -1.79 -10.81
C ILE A 69 -2.44 -2.12 -11.25
N ARG A 70 -2.71 -3.37 -11.68
CA ARG A 70 -4.05 -3.78 -12.11
C ARG A 70 -5.06 -3.69 -10.96
N LEU A 71 -4.65 -4.17 -9.78
CA LEU A 71 -5.48 -4.18 -8.58
C LEU A 71 -5.87 -2.75 -8.12
N ILE A 72 -4.95 -1.79 -8.27
CA ILE A 72 -5.18 -0.37 -7.96
C ILE A 72 -6.04 0.29 -9.04
N LEU A 73 -5.80 0.00 -10.32
CA LEU A 73 -6.61 0.53 -11.43
C LEU A 73 -8.09 0.14 -11.30
N GLU A 74 -8.38 -1.10 -10.91
CA GLU A 74 -9.76 -1.56 -10.65
C GLU A 74 -10.45 -0.78 -9.52
N ARG A 75 -9.69 -0.26 -8.55
CA ARG A 75 -10.20 0.52 -7.41
C ARG A 75 -10.33 2.00 -7.70
N LEU A 76 -9.44 2.55 -8.55
CA LEU A 76 -9.48 3.95 -8.96
C LEU A 76 -10.80 4.31 -9.67
N CYS A 77 -11.39 3.38 -10.41
CA CYS A 77 -12.69 3.59 -11.05
C CYS A 77 -13.85 3.88 -10.08
N THR A 78 -13.68 3.57 -8.79
CA THR A 78 -14.72 3.70 -7.76
C THR A 78 -14.27 4.49 -6.54
N ALA A 79 -13.05 5.04 -6.54
CA ALA A 79 -12.47 5.72 -5.39
C ALA A 79 -12.94 7.18 -5.29
N ASP A 80 -13.12 7.67 -4.07
CA ASP A 80 -13.35 9.10 -3.80
C ASP A 80 -12.18 9.95 -4.34
N ALA A 81 -12.48 11.15 -4.84
CA ALA A 81 -11.50 12.07 -5.41
C ALA A 81 -10.32 12.41 -4.47
N ILE A 82 -10.55 12.36 -3.15
CA ILE A 82 -9.51 12.56 -2.13
C ILE A 82 -8.47 11.43 -2.16
N VAL A 83 -8.91 10.19 -2.43
CA VAL A 83 -8.03 9.00 -2.48
C VAL A 83 -7.43 8.82 -3.86
N ALA A 84 -8.18 9.13 -4.92
CA ALA A 84 -7.70 9.07 -6.29
C ALA A 84 -6.60 10.11 -6.58
N GLY A 85 -6.48 11.16 -5.75
CA GLY A 85 -5.89 12.42 -6.19
C GLY A 85 -6.81 13.06 -7.24
N GLU A 86 -6.63 14.34 -7.57
CA GLU A 86 -7.37 14.93 -8.70
C GLU A 86 -7.16 14.04 -9.95
N CYS A 87 -8.20 13.30 -10.35
CA CYS A 87 -8.20 12.54 -11.58
C CYS A 87 -7.98 13.52 -12.74
N ILE A 88 -6.84 13.38 -13.43
CA ILE A 88 -6.58 14.01 -14.73
C ILE A 88 -7.22 13.14 -15.81
#